data_AF-A0A7R8URL9-F1
#
_entry.id   AF-A0A7R8URL9-F1
#
_cell.length_a   1.000
_cell.length_b   1.000
_cell.length_c   1.000
_cell.angle_alpha   90.00
_cell.angle_beta   90.00
_cell.angle_gamma   90.00
#
_symmetry.space_group_name_H-M   'P 1'
#
loop_
_entity.id
_entity.type
_entity.pdbx_description
1 polymer ?
#
loop_
_entity_poly.entity_id
_entity_poly.type
_entity_poly.pdbx_seq_one_letter_code
_entity_poly.pdbx_strand_id
1 'polypeptide(L)'
;MHVGQQEQQDENESLATQHSAEEDNRNYIEISEKPINIYGTQWIIKRGRIGTHIFEKLFNTKKRHTWVVKDKLTEENSKEILKKIHSESIIGVKIDNIDDWNMFQNTYLTFINQDLKVKLLKCNTLLEDVRSGAEMQEKILKEHLKNKR
;
A
#
# COMPACT_ATOMS: atom_id res chain seq x y z
N MET A 1 58.43 -38.12 14.88
CA MET A 1 58.10 -38.04 13.44
C MET A 1 57.00 -37.01 13.28
N HIS A 2 57.15 -36.14 12.28
CA HIS A 2 56.24 -35.10 11.81
C HIS A 2 56.10 -33.80 12.62
N VAL A 3 56.67 -32.78 11.98
CA VAL A 3 56.60 -31.33 12.17
C VAL A 3 55.38 -30.80 11.41
N GLY A 4 54.75 -29.73 11.91
CA GLY A 4 53.81 -28.87 11.18
C GLY A 4 53.08 -27.95 12.16
N GLN A 5 53.63 -26.76 12.46
CA GLN A 5 53.18 -25.44 11.95
C GLN A 5 51.80 -25.03 12.50
N GLN A 6 51.75 -24.08 13.46
CA GLN A 6 51.44 -22.64 13.24
C GLN A 6 49.94 -22.44 12.89
N GLU A 7 49.16 -21.52 13.46
CA GLU A 7 49.42 -20.15 13.91
C GLU A 7 48.22 -19.64 14.73
N GLN A 8 48.53 -18.84 15.75
CA GLN A 8 47.90 -17.56 16.16
C GLN A 8 46.38 -17.45 16.48
N GLN A 9 46.16 -16.99 17.72
CA GLN A 9 44.99 -16.22 18.16
C GLN A 9 44.76 -15.02 17.24
N ASP A 10 43.52 -14.75 16.88
CA ASP A 10 43.08 -13.37 16.68
C ASP A 10 41.59 -13.23 17.01
N GLU A 11 41.31 -12.06 17.57
CA GLU A 11 40.06 -11.65 18.18
C GLU A 11 38.94 -11.57 17.13
N ASN A 12 37.77 -12.11 17.46
CA ASN A 12 36.54 -11.59 16.87
C ASN A 12 35.42 -11.63 17.90
N GLU A 13 35.60 -10.81 18.93
CA GLU A 13 34.49 -10.09 19.55
C GLU A 13 33.87 -9.22 18.44
N SER A 14 32.98 -9.80 17.67
CA SER A 14 32.09 -9.06 16.80
C SER A 14 30.84 -9.86 16.57
N LEU A 15 29.80 -9.36 17.22
CA LEU A 15 28.44 -9.40 16.73
C LEU A 15 27.80 -10.79 16.87
N ALA A 16 27.54 -11.11 18.13
CA ALA A 16 26.16 -11.38 18.53
C ALA A 16 25.23 -10.27 18.00
N THR A 17 24.98 -10.21 16.69
CA THR A 17 23.75 -9.63 16.17
C THR A 17 22.70 -10.71 16.34
N GLN A 18 22.31 -10.88 17.60
CA GLN A 18 21.01 -11.44 17.93
C GLN A 18 20.01 -10.81 16.96
N HIS A 19 19.23 -11.66 16.31
CA HIS A 19 18.12 -11.29 15.44
C HIS A 19 17.04 -10.56 16.27
N SER A 20 17.35 -9.37 16.76
CA SER A 20 16.43 -8.50 17.48
C SER A 20 15.82 -7.54 16.48
N ALA A 21 15.08 -8.07 15.50
CA ALA A 21 14.29 -7.24 14.58
C ALA A 21 13.11 -7.99 13.91
N GLU A 22 12.67 -9.16 14.38
CA GLU A 22 11.65 -9.95 13.67
C GLU A 22 10.21 -9.89 14.23
N GLU A 23 9.97 -9.14 15.31
CA GLU A 23 8.64 -9.14 15.97
C GLU A 23 7.88 -7.80 16.01
N ASP A 24 8.46 -6.68 15.57
CA ASP A 24 7.78 -5.39 15.82
C ASP A 24 6.83 -4.90 14.72
N ASN A 25 6.93 -5.43 13.48
CA ASN A 25 6.31 -4.76 12.31
C ASN A 25 5.28 -5.56 11.49
N ARG A 26 4.93 -6.80 11.89
CA ARG A 26 4.04 -7.64 11.06
C ARG A 26 2.60 -7.14 10.93
N ASN A 27 2.19 -6.19 11.77
CA ASN A 27 0.81 -5.69 11.82
C ASN A 27 0.62 -4.34 11.11
N TYR A 28 1.67 -3.67 10.68
CA TYR A 28 1.52 -2.40 9.96
C TYR A 28 1.12 -2.63 8.49
N ILE A 29 0.39 -1.68 7.90
CA ILE A 29 0.10 -1.74 6.46
C ILE A 29 1.39 -1.42 5.72
N GLU A 30 1.89 -2.39 4.94
CA GLU A 30 3.11 -2.21 4.16
C GLU A 30 2.92 -1.12 3.10
N ILE A 31 3.98 -0.35 2.85
CA ILE A 31 4.01 0.67 1.79
C ILE A 31 4.50 0.02 0.50
N SER A 32 3.75 0.23 -0.58
CA SER A 32 4.10 -0.22 -1.93
C SER A 32 4.61 0.95 -2.76
N GLU A 33 5.71 0.71 -3.48
CA GLU A 33 6.21 1.61 -4.52
C GLU A 33 5.34 1.58 -5.79
N LYS A 34 4.51 0.54 -5.94
CA LYS A 34 3.68 0.35 -7.13
C LYS A 34 2.46 1.28 -7.09
N PRO A 35 2.01 1.81 -8.24
CA PRO A 35 0.84 2.67 -8.28
C PRO A 35 -0.43 1.87 -7.96
N ILE A 36 -1.43 2.52 -7.36
CA ILE A 36 -2.67 1.84 -6.94
C ILE A 36 -3.39 1.13 -8.09
N ASN A 37 -3.21 1.61 -9.33
CA ASN A 37 -3.84 1.07 -10.52
C ASN A 37 -3.47 -0.39 -10.80
N ILE A 38 -2.37 -0.92 -10.27
CA ILE A 38 -2.00 -2.33 -10.50
C ILE A 38 -2.92 -3.31 -9.77
N TYR A 39 -3.55 -2.87 -8.68
CA TYR A 39 -4.34 -3.73 -7.81
C TYR A 39 -5.75 -3.90 -8.38
N GLY A 40 -6.28 -5.13 -8.23
CA GLY A 40 -7.62 -5.48 -8.67
C GLY A 40 -8.70 -4.70 -7.92
N THR A 41 -8.53 -4.54 -6.60
CA THR A 41 -9.38 -3.72 -5.75
C THR A 41 -8.58 -2.54 -5.22
N GLN A 42 -9.14 -1.34 -5.39
CA GLN A 42 -8.49 -0.07 -5.10
C GLN A 42 -9.38 0.72 -4.14
N TRP A 43 -8.80 1.25 -3.07
CA TRP A 43 -9.46 2.15 -2.14
C TRP A 43 -8.74 3.49 -2.12
N ILE A 44 -9.48 4.55 -2.43
CA ILE A 44 -8.97 5.92 -2.37
C ILE A 44 -9.74 6.64 -1.28
N ILE A 45 -9.04 7.14 -0.27
CA ILE A 45 -9.63 7.90 0.82
C ILE A 45 -9.10 9.32 0.71
N LYS A 46 -10.02 10.29 0.60
CA LYS A 46 -9.67 11.70 0.42
C LYS A 46 -10.63 12.62 1.16
N ARG A 47 -10.19 13.84 1.43
CA ARG A 47 -11.04 14.90 1.99
C ARG A 47 -11.86 15.56 0.88
N GLY A 48 -13.05 16.04 1.22
CA GLY A 48 -13.92 16.80 0.32
C GLY A 48 -15.03 17.50 1.08
N ARG A 49 -15.91 18.21 0.38
CA ARG A 49 -16.96 19.05 1.02
C ARG A 49 -18.14 18.26 1.57
N ILE A 50 -18.37 17.07 1.04
CA ILE A 50 -19.50 16.21 1.37
C ILE A 50 -18.95 14.80 1.59
N GLY A 51 -19.37 14.18 2.70
CA GLY A 51 -19.09 12.79 2.96
C GLY A 51 -19.80 11.92 1.93
N THR A 52 -19.07 11.13 1.13
CA THR A 52 -19.68 10.23 0.15
C THR A 52 -18.81 9.02 -0.13
N HIS A 53 -19.44 7.91 -0.52
CA HIS A 53 -18.79 6.70 -0.96
C HIS A 53 -19.19 6.42 -2.40
N ILE A 54 -18.20 6.36 -3.28
CA ILE A 54 -18.38 6.15 -4.72
C ILE A 54 -17.76 4.80 -5.08
N PHE A 55 -18.50 3.99 -5.83
CA PHE A 55 -18.01 2.73 -6.37
C PHE A 55 -17.97 2.79 -7.89
N GLU A 56 -16.84 2.41 -8.47
CA GLU A 56 -16.59 2.42 -9.91
C GLU A 56 -16.01 1.07 -10.37
N LYS A 57 -16.55 0.54 -11.47
CA LYS A 57 -15.94 -0.57 -12.20
C LYS A 57 -15.02 0.00 -13.26
N LEU A 58 -13.72 -0.31 -13.14
CA LEU A 58 -12.69 0.10 -14.08
C LEU A 58 -12.45 -1.00 -15.13
N PHE A 59 -11.62 -0.68 -16.11
CA PHE A 59 -11.20 -1.62 -17.15
C PHE A 59 -10.59 -2.90 -16.56
N ASN A 60 -10.81 -4.04 -17.24
CA ASN A 60 -10.28 -5.35 -16.86
C ASN A 60 -10.68 -5.84 -15.46
N THR A 61 -11.95 -5.72 -15.09
CA THR A 61 -12.56 -6.17 -13.81
C THR A 61 -12.08 -5.47 -12.55
N LYS A 62 -11.22 -4.45 -12.68
CA LYS A 62 -10.73 -3.66 -11.56
C LYS A 62 -11.88 -2.89 -10.91
N LYS A 63 -11.84 -2.77 -9.59
CA LYS A 63 -12.84 -2.11 -8.77
C LYS A 63 -12.19 -0.97 -8.01
N ARG A 64 -12.81 0.20 -8.02
CA ARG A 64 -12.38 1.32 -7.21
C ARG A 64 -13.48 1.78 -6.28
N HIS A 65 -13.13 1.90 -5.01
CA HIS A 65 -13.92 2.54 -3.99
C HIS A 65 -13.26 3.87 -3.64
N THR A 66 -13.97 4.97 -3.85
CA THR A 66 -13.51 6.29 -3.43
C THR A 66 -14.35 6.75 -2.25
N TRP A 67 -13.72 6.91 -1.10
CA TRP A 67 -14.35 7.46 0.10
C TRP A 67 -13.92 8.91 0.28
N VAL A 68 -14.91 9.80 0.30
CA VAL A 68 -14.71 11.23 0.55
C VAL A 68 -15.16 11.52 1.97
N VAL A 69 -14.27 12.05 2.80
CA VAL A 69 -14.60 12.51 4.16
C VAL A 69 -14.75 14.03 4.18
N LYS A 70 -15.71 14.53 4.96
CA LYS A 70 -16.09 15.96 4.96
C LYS A 70 -15.01 16.90 5.55
N ASP A 71 -14.14 16.38 6.40
CA ASP A 71 -13.14 17.19 7.10
C ASP A 71 -11.85 16.41 7.35
N LYS A 72 -11.91 15.43 8.26
CA LYS A 72 -10.83 14.50 8.58
C LYS A 72 -11.36 13.08 8.67
N LEU A 73 -10.46 12.12 8.54
CA LEU A 73 -10.78 10.74 8.81
C LEU A 73 -10.91 10.53 10.33
N THR A 74 -11.97 9.87 10.75
CA THR A 74 -12.21 9.47 12.14
C THR A 74 -11.98 7.97 12.30
N GLU A 75 -11.86 7.52 13.55
CA GLU A 75 -11.81 6.09 13.85
C GLU A 75 -13.08 5.36 13.39
N GLU A 76 -14.26 5.97 13.60
CA GLU A 76 -15.55 5.42 13.16
C GLU A 76 -15.59 5.20 11.65
N ASN A 77 -15.26 6.23 10.87
CA ASN A 77 -15.21 6.14 9.41
C ASN A 77 -14.16 5.11 8.96
N SER A 78 -13.00 5.06 9.63
CA SER A 78 -11.96 4.07 9.33
C SER A 78 -12.46 2.65 9.58
N LYS A 79 -13.17 2.40 10.69
CA LYS A 79 -13.78 1.09 10.98
C LYS A 79 -14.83 0.73 9.94
N GLU A 80 -15.66 1.67 9.51
CA GLU A 80 -16.64 1.41 8.44
C GLU A 80 -15.97 1.03 7.12
N ILE A 81 -14.89 1.73 6.76
CA ILE A 81 -14.10 1.41 5.56
C ILE A 81 -13.49 0.01 5.69
N LEU A 82 -12.82 -0.29 6.82
CA LEU A 82 -12.21 -1.59 7.08
C LEU A 82 -13.23 -2.73 7.11
N LYS A 83 -14.43 -2.49 7.63
CA LYS A 83 -15.55 -3.44 7.56
C LYS A 83 -16.05 -3.68 6.15
N LYS A 84 -15.99 -2.69 5.26
CA LYS A 84 -16.38 -2.86 3.84
C LYS A 84 -15.28 -3.48 2.99
N ILE A 85 -14.06 -3.49 3.51
CA ILE A 85 -12.92 -4.16 2.89
C ILE A 85 -13.10 -5.66 3.07
N HIS A 86 -13.63 -6.29 2.03
CA HIS A 86 -13.76 -7.73 1.92
C HIS A 86 -13.13 -8.17 0.61
N SER A 87 -11.99 -8.85 0.69
CA SER A 87 -11.38 -9.49 -0.47
C SER A 87 -10.39 -10.55 -0.05
N GLU A 88 -10.36 -11.67 -0.77
CA GLU A 88 -9.31 -12.68 -0.68
C GLU A 88 -8.02 -12.25 -1.40
N SER A 89 -7.99 -11.04 -1.97
CA SER A 89 -6.87 -10.51 -2.76
C SER A 89 -6.23 -9.30 -2.11
N ILE A 90 -5.00 -8.98 -2.55
CA ILE A 90 -4.28 -7.79 -2.11
C ILE A 90 -5.01 -6.52 -2.57
N ILE A 91 -5.23 -5.61 -1.64
CA ILE A 91 -5.93 -4.35 -1.88
C ILE A 91 -4.95 -3.18 -1.82
N GLY A 92 -4.95 -2.35 -2.85
CA GLY A 92 -4.22 -1.08 -2.83
C GLY A 92 -5.06 0.01 -2.17
N VAL A 93 -4.49 0.72 -1.20
CA VAL A 93 -5.12 1.84 -0.50
C VAL A 93 -4.29 3.10 -0.73
N LYS A 94 -4.93 4.21 -1.09
CA LYS A 94 -4.29 5.51 -1.25
C LYS A 94 -4.96 6.54 -0.33
N ILE A 95 -4.17 7.16 0.53
CA ILE A 95 -4.56 8.28 1.39
C ILE A 95 -3.47 9.34 1.27
N ASP A 96 -3.83 10.54 0.81
CA ASP A 96 -2.85 11.63 0.57
C ASP A 96 -2.47 12.37 1.85
N ASN A 97 -3.44 12.60 2.74
CA ASN A 97 -3.19 13.32 3.97
C ASN A 97 -2.55 12.40 5.01
N ILE A 98 -1.47 12.87 5.63
CA ILE A 98 -0.68 12.09 6.59
C ILE A 98 -1.43 11.83 7.91
N ASP A 99 -2.22 12.78 8.40
CA ASP A 99 -3.01 12.61 9.62
C ASP A 99 -4.12 11.56 9.42
N ASP A 100 -4.78 11.61 8.27
CA ASP A 100 -5.78 10.61 7.89
C ASP A 100 -5.14 9.23 7.72
N TRP A 101 -3.93 9.17 7.14
CA TRP A 101 -3.18 7.92 7.04
C TRP A 101 -2.87 7.34 8.42
N ASN A 102 -2.35 8.15 9.33
CA ASN A 102 -2.02 7.72 10.69
C ASN A 102 -3.28 7.24 11.44
N MET A 103 -4.40 7.95 11.31
CA MET A 103 -5.69 7.52 11.86
C MET A 103 -6.13 6.17 11.30
N PHE A 104 -6.04 5.98 9.99
CA PHE A 104 -6.42 4.74 9.33
C PHE A 104 -5.52 3.56 9.76
N GLN A 105 -4.20 3.77 9.79
CA GLN A 105 -3.22 2.78 10.25
C GLN A 105 -3.46 2.37 11.70
N ASN A 106 -3.70 3.33 12.59
CA ASN A 106 -3.98 3.05 14.00
C ASN A 106 -5.29 2.27 14.16
N THR A 107 -6.32 2.61 13.39
CA THR A 107 -7.59 1.87 13.39
C THR A 107 -7.40 0.45 12.82
N TYR A 108 -6.59 0.30 11.77
CA TYR A 108 -6.26 -1.00 11.21
C TYR A 108 -5.58 -1.91 12.24
N LEU A 109 -4.59 -1.40 12.97
CA LEU A 109 -3.88 -2.15 14.01
C LEU A 109 -4.80 -2.63 15.14
N THR A 110 -5.77 -1.81 15.55
CA THR A 110 -6.74 -2.20 16.59
C THR A 110 -7.80 -3.17 16.07
N PHE A 111 -8.15 -3.08 14.78
CA PHE A 111 -9.20 -3.89 14.16
C PHE A 111 -8.72 -5.25 13.63
N ILE A 112 -7.47 -5.35 13.16
CA ILE A 112 -6.85 -6.55 12.57
C ILE A 112 -6.66 -7.69 13.56
N ASN A 113 -6.43 -7.37 14.83
CA ASN A 113 -6.32 -8.37 15.90
C ASN A 113 -7.56 -9.26 16.04
N GLN A 114 -8.64 -9.01 15.29
CA GLN A 114 -9.92 -9.70 15.44
C GLN A 114 -10.30 -10.70 14.33
N ASP A 115 -9.91 -10.57 13.05
CA ASP A 115 -10.16 -11.62 12.01
C ASP A 115 -9.71 -11.28 10.56
N LEU A 116 -9.07 -10.13 10.28
CA LEU A 116 -8.92 -9.68 8.89
C LEU A 116 -7.87 -10.53 8.12
N LYS A 117 -8.34 -11.45 7.27
CA LYS A 117 -7.50 -12.18 6.29
C LYS A 117 -7.08 -11.33 5.08
N VAL A 118 -7.32 -10.03 5.10
CA VAL A 118 -7.13 -9.13 3.94
C VAL A 118 -5.76 -8.47 4.01
N LYS A 119 -4.98 -8.59 2.93
CA LYS A 119 -3.70 -7.89 2.79
C LYS A 119 -3.91 -6.50 2.17
N LEU A 120 -3.72 -5.44 2.96
CA LEU A 120 -3.72 -4.06 2.49
C LEU A 120 -2.30 -3.60 2.17
N LEU A 121 -2.15 -2.77 1.13
CA LEU A 121 -0.91 -2.09 0.79
C LEU A 121 -1.16 -0.60 0.57
N LYS A 122 -0.39 0.26 1.23
CA LYS A 122 -0.44 1.70 1.01
C LYS A 122 0.25 2.04 -0.31
N CYS A 123 -0.43 2.78 -1.17
CA CYS A 123 0.10 3.28 -2.43
C CYS A 123 0.18 4.81 -2.37
N ASN A 124 1.27 5.39 -2.87
CA ASN A 124 1.43 6.84 -2.91
C ASN A 124 0.93 7.44 -4.23
N THR A 125 0.96 6.65 -5.30
CA THR A 125 0.69 7.13 -6.67
C THR A 125 -0.61 6.56 -7.22
N LEU A 126 -1.38 7.44 -7.86
CA LEU A 126 -2.49 7.09 -8.75
C LEU A 126 -2.11 7.57 -10.16
N LEU A 127 -2.03 6.63 -11.10
CA LEU A 127 -1.90 6.94 -12.51
C LEU A 127 -3.28 7.26 -13.09
N GLU A 128 -3.27 8.02 -14.18
CA GLU A 128 -4.48 8.30 -14.94
C GLU A 128 -5.14 6.99 -15.41
N ASP A 129 -6.44 6.88 -15.20
CA ASP A 129 -7.18 5.72 -15.69
C ASP A 129 -7.34 5.81 -17.19
N VAL A 130 -7.10 4.67 -17.83
CA VAL A 130 -7.35 4.49 -19.25
C VAL A 130 -8.60 3.65 -19.41
N ARG A 131 -9.61 4.19 -20.10
CA ARG A 131 -10.93 3.53 -20.20
C ARG A 131 -11.01 2.48 -21.31
N SER A 132 -10.10 2.52 -22.28
CA SER A 132 -10.08 1.60 -23.42
C SER A 132 -8.67 1.44 -24.02
N GLY A 133 -8.45 0.35 -24.76
CA GLY A 133 -7.20 0.15 -25.51
C GLY A 133 -6.95 1.24 -26.56
N ALA A 134 -7.99 1.78 -27.18
CA ALA A 134 -7.88 2.88 -28.13
C ALA A 134 -7.36 4.16 -27.46
N GLU A 135 -7.90 4.50 -26.28
CA GLU A 135 -7.43 5.63 -25.48
C GLU A 135 -5.96 5.46 -25.04
N MET A 136 -5.56 4.22 -24.74
CA MET A 136 -4.17 3.89 -24.43
C MET A 136 -3.25 4.18 -25.61
N GLN A 137 -3.60 3.69 -26.81
CA GLN A 137 -2.79 3.89 -28.01
C GLN A 137 -2.69 5.37 -28.40
N GLU A 138 -3.77 6.13 -28.29
CA GLU A 138 -3.75 7.56 -28.56
C GLU A 138 -2.78 8.30 -27.60
N LYS A 139 -2.82 7.97 -26.30
CA LYS A 139 -1.91 8.56 -25.31
C LYS A 139 -0.45 8.22 -25.59
N ILE A 140 -0.15 6.97 -25.95
CA ILE A 140 1.19 6.54 -26.34
C ILE A 140 1.68 7.33 -27.57
N LEU A 141 0.84 7.47 -28.59
CA LEU A 141 1.18 8.20 -29.81
C LEU A 141 1.47 9.68 -29.53
N LYS A 142 0.63 10.33 -28.69
CA LYS A 142 0.80 11.73 -28.28
C LYS A 142 2.14 11.96 -27.58
N GLU A 143 2.49 11.14 -26.60
CA GLU A 143 3.76 11.30 -25.88
C GLU A 143 4.97 10.99 -26.78
N HIS A 144 4.86 10.01 -27.69
CA HIS A 144 5.92 9.73 -28.67
C HIS A 144 6.18 10.91 -29.62
N LEU A 145 5.13 11.60 -30.06
CA LEU A 145 5.25 12.78 -30.93
C LEU A 145 5.79 13.99 -30.17
N LYS A 146 5.47 14.11 -28.87
CA LYS A 146 5.94 15.19 -28.00
C LYS A 146 7.44 15.07 -27.70
N ASN A 147 7.94 13.86 -27.47
CA ASN A 147 9.36 13.60 -27.20
C ASN A 147 10.27 13.61 -28.45
N LYS A 148 9.67 13.73 -29.65
CA LYS A 148 10.39 13.86 -30.93
C LYS A 148 10.61 15.32 -31.37
N ARG A 149 10.18 16.29 -30.58
CA ARG A 149 10.45 17.72 -30.74
C ARG A 149 11.51 18.17 -29.75
#